data_AF-A0A2W2DGY9-F1
#
_entry.id   AF-A0A2W2DGY9-F1
#
_cell.length_a   1.000
_cell.length_b   1.000
_cell.length_c   1.000
_cell.angle_alpha   90.00
_cell.angle_beta   90.00
_cell.angle_gamma   90.00
#
_symmetry.space_group_name_H-M   'P 1'
#
loop_
_entity.id
_entity.type
_entity.pdbx_description
1 polymer ?
#
loop_
_entity_poly.entity_id
_entity_poly.type
_entity_poly.pdbx_seq_one_letter_code
_entity_poly.pdbx_strand_id
1 'polypeptide(L)'
;MQPDGPYRYTHLLGGSSVGKAWAAIDQQGRFVTVAVLDATVAAAEGWREAFAGTVNSLAQTPGGLSFAYADFSATEPWVAYPAEAGAAPEKLFRALGVDYTPAPASGAPASGAPVSASPASGAPVSGHPHPISGSPISGTPISGTPISGTPASPVALGAPLTSSQYPSPASPPPTDTRSDDPFGSSVRRITPSAPPKRRTTLWLGVTALVLVLVAGAGGVVVWAGSDDVDEPAAPVASATVLPPPAPASPPQSPGIEPPEQGAWPDAWPRFTELDTVSTLAGLEGLNFPVKVPMEWECTLAGRADGFVKYNCGTPAAGGQALGGELIVRNCAQPCDERQQTAMRQAEDAWGLQWRRAGRHVAYAESSQLQIDGDRRYGLVFVAYWRGASTGQLDHQLVFRMTAPIDGAGRLRRVANYLRDVLLF
;
A
#
# COMPACT_ATOMS: atom_id res chain seq x y z
N MET A 1 9.57 2.03 3.11
CA MET A 1 10.24 1.74 4.38
C MET A 1 10.79 3.06 4.89
N GLN A 2 10.82 3.27 6.20
CA GLN A 2 11.61 4.38 6.75
C GLN A 2 13.07 3.94 6.53
N PRO A 3 13.89 4.66 5.74
CA PRO A 3 15.30 4.32 5.61
C PRO A 3 15.93 4.33 6.99
N ASP A 4 16.78 3.35 7.23
CA ASP A 4 17.58 3.26 8.45
C ASP A 4 18.37 4.56 8.63
N GLY A 5 17.89 5.43 9.53
CA GLY A 5 18.46 6.74 9.75
C GLY A 5 17.83 7.43 10.95
N PRO A 6 18.51 8.40 11.57
CA PRO A 6 18.04 9.04 12.81
C PRO A 6 16.85 9.98 12.63
N TYR A 7 16.21 9.99 11.45
CA TYR A 7 15.20 10.97 11.05
C TYR A 7 13.81 10.34 10.98
N ARG A 8 12.81 11.07 11.49
CA ARG A 8 11.39 10.70 11.38
C ARG A 8 10.75 11.47 10.22
N TYR A 9 10.34 10.76 9.18
CA TYR A 9 9.77 11.37 7.97
C TYR A 9 8.33 11.79 8.18
N THR A 10 7.98 12.99 7.71
CA THR A 10 6.65 13.60 7.91
C THR A 10 5.84 13.64 6.62
N HIS A 11 6.41 14.15 5.52
CA HIS A 11 5.75 14.14 4.21
C HIS A 11 6.76 14.09 3.07
N LEU A 12 6.31 13.56 1.93
CA LEU A 12 7.09 13.53 0.69
C LEU A 12 7.14 14.93 0.08
N LEU A 13 8.33 15.42 -0.23
CA LEU A 13 8.55 16.69 -0.93
C LEU A 13 8.56 16.51 -2.45
N GLY A 14 8.91 15.30 -2.90
CA GLY A 14 8.96 14.92 -4.31
C GLY A 14 9.89 13.74 -4.52
N GLY A 15 10.12 13.39 -5.78
CA GLY A 15 10.99 12.26 -6.12
C GLY A 15 11.43 12.28 -7.57
N SER A 16 12.31 11.35 -7.88
CA SER A 16 12.83 11.07 -9.21
C SER A 16 12.76 9.57 -9.47
N SER A 17 13.21 9.14 -10.65
CA SER A 17 13.36 7.72 -10.99
C SER A 17 14.38 6.99 -10.10
N VAL A 18 15.23 7.72 -9.37
CA VAL A 18 16.34 7.14 -8.61
C VAL A 18 16.24 7.32 -7.09
N GLY A 19 15.31 8.15 -6.62
CA GLY A 19 15.21 8.45 -5.20
C GLY A 19 14.06 9.38 -4.84
N LYS A 20 13.95 9.66 -3.54
CA LYS A 20 12.86 10.46 -2.97
C LYS A 20 13.40 11.53 -2.04
N ALA A 21 12.68 12.64 -1.97
CA ALA A 21 12.93 13.74 -1.05
C ALA A 21 11.82 13.81 -0.01
N TRP A 22 12.19 13.93 1.26
CA TRP A 22 11.27 13.93 2.39
C TRP A 22 11.49 15.15 3.27
N ALA A 23 10.41 15.69 3.83
CA ALA A 23 10.48 16.48 5.03
C ALA A 23 10.58 15.52 6.22
N ALA A 24 11.45 15.84 7.17
CA ALA A 24 11.68 15.00 8.33
C ALA A 24 12.00 15.82 9.57
N ILE A 25 11.99 15.14 10.71
CA ILE A 25 12.36 15.68 12.02
C ILE A 25 13.57 14.89 12.52
N ASP A 26 14.62 15.57 12.96
CA ASP A 26 15.80 14.95 13.57
C ASP A 26 15.55 14.52 15.03
N GLN A 27 16.51 13.83 15.65
CA GLN A 27 16.42 13.39 17.06
C GLN A 27 16.27 14.54 18.06
N GLN A 28 16.58 15.78 17.66
CA GLN A 28 16.44 16.97 18.48
C GLN A 28 15.11 17.71 18.22
N GLY A 29 14.23 17.17 17.36
CA GLY A 29 12.96 17.81 17.03
C GLY A 29 13.05 18.91 15.98
N ARG A 30 14.20 19.08 15.30
CA ARG A 30 14.38 20.10 14.26
C ARG A 30 13.92 19.60 12.90
N PHE A 31 13.33 20.49 12.13
CA PHE A 31 12.95 20.21 10.75
C PHE A 31 14.19 20.13 9.85
N VAL A 32 14.24 19.06 9.06
CA VAL A 32 15.25 18.83 8.04
C VAL A 32 14.58 18.35 6.76
N THR A 33 15.29 18.44 5.65
CA THR A 33 14.89 17.78 4.40
C THR A 33 15.89 16.66 4.10
N VAL A 34 15.41 15.50 3.69
CA VAL A 34 16.25 14.32 3.49
C VAL A 34 16.07 13.82 2.06
N ALA A 35 17.17 13.71 1.32
CA ALA A 35 17.21 13.04 0.03
C ALA A 35 17.70 11.61 0.23
N VAL A 36 16.97 10.65 -0.33
CA VAL A 36 17.22 9.21 -0.18
C VAL A 36 17.31 8.60 -1.57
N LEU A 37 18.41 7.89 -1.84
CA LEU A 37 18.60 7.08 -3.02
C LEU A 37 17.91 5.73 -2.82
N ASP A 38 17.13 5.29 -3.80
CA ASP A 38 16.41 4.01 -3.73
C ASP A 38 17.37 2.83 -3.58
N ALA A 39 17.05 1.85 -2.74
CA ALA A 39 17.92 0.70 -2.47
C ALA A 39 18.28 -0.08 -3.74
N THR A 40 17.33 -0.26 -4.65
CA THR A 40 17.56 -1.02 -5.89
C THR A 40 18.49 -0.27 -6.83
N VAL A 41 18.36 1.05 -6.90
CA VAL A 41 19.22 1.92 -7.69
C VAL A 41 20.61 2.00 -7.05
N ALA A 42 20.68 2.10 -5.73
CA ALA A 42 21.93 2.07 -4.99
C ALA A 42 22.66 0.71 -5.10
N ALA A 43 21.96 -0.38 -5.41
CA ALA A 43 22.61 -1.67 -5.66
C ALA A 43 23.22 -1.77 -7.07
N ALA A 44 22.83 -0.90 -8.01
CA ALA A 44 23.45 -0.82 -9.32
C ALA A 44 24.80 -0.09 -9.26
N GLU A 45 25.75 -0.56 -10.07
CA GLU A 45 27.13 -0.09 -10.07
C GLU A 45 27.21 1.42 -10.40
N GLY A 46 27.98 2.17 -9.62
CA GLY A 46 28.26 3.59 -9.84
C GLY A 46 27.24 4.58 -9.26
N TRP A 47 26.03 4.14 -8.89
CA TRP A 47 25.01 5.06 -8.36
C TRP A 47 25.32 5.58 -6.96
N ARG A 48 25.93 4.77 -6.09
CA ARG A 48 26.34 5.20 -4.75
C ARG A 48 27.44 6.25 -4.83
N GLU A 49 28.42 6.00 -5.68
CA GLU A 49 29.56 6.89 -5.92
C GLU A 49 29.09 8.19 -6.57
N ALA A 50 28.17 8.12 -7.55
CA ALA A 50 27.57 9.30 -8.17
C ALA A 50 26.77 10.13 -7.16
N PHE A 51 25.94 9.49 -6.34
CA PHE A 51 25.15 10.16 -5.30
C PHE A 51 26.06 10.85 -4.28
N ALA A 52 27.01 10.12 -3.68
CA ALA A 52 27.95 10.66 -2.71
C ALA A 52 28.85 11.75 -3.33
N GLY A 53 29.32 11.54 -4.55
CA GLY A 53 30.16 12.49 -5.28
C GLY A 53 29.44 13.82 -5.55
N THR A 54 28.19 13.76 -6.02
CA THR A 54 27.39 14.96 -6.26
C THR A 54 27.06 15.68 -4.95
N VAL A 55 26.70 14.97 -3.88
CA VAL A 55 26.48 15.58 -2.56
C VAL A 55 27.74 16.33 -2.08
N ASN A 56 28.92 15.70 -2.17
CA ASN A 56 30.18 16.30 -1.76
C ASN A 56 30.57 17.49 -2.64
N SER A 57 30.38 17.39 -3.96
CA SER A 57 30.65 18.50 -4.88
C SER A 57 29.76 19.70 -4.62
N LEU A 58 28.47 19.47 -4.31
CA LEU A 58 27.53 20.55 -3.98
C LEU A 58 27.88 21.20 -2.64
N ALA A 59 28.39 20.45 -1.67
CA ALA A 59 28.80 20.99 -0.37
C ALA A 59 30.09 21.82 -0.44
N GLN A 60 31.01 21.48 -1.36
CA GLN A 60 32.30 22.16 -1.53
C GLN A 60 32.23 23.41 -2.41
N THR A 61 31.12 23.61 -3.13
CA THR A 61 30.93 24.78 -4.00
C THR A 61 30.70 26.03 -3.14
N PRO A 62 31.35 27.19 -3.42
CA PRO A 62 31.06 28.43 -2.70
C PRO A 62 29.59 28.84 -2.81
N GLY A 63 28.90 28.97 -1.68
CA GLY A 63 27.44 29.19 -1.65
C GLY A 63 26.61 27.93 -2.00
N GLY A 64 27.24 26.76 -1.99
CA GLY A 64 26.65 25.47 -2.26
C GLY A 64 25.79 24.91 -1.12
N LEU A 65 25.35 23.66 -1.28
CA LEU A 65 24.40 23.02 -0.36
C LEU A 65 25.15 22.29 0.76
N SER A 66 25.29 22.96 1.90
CA SER A 66 25.77 22.30 3.12
C SER A 66 24.73 21.31 3.65
N PHE A 67 25.17 20.07 3.91
CA PHE A 67 24.34 19.05 4.55
C PHE A 67 24.72 18.91 6.02
N ALA A 68 23.73 18.53 6.86
CA ALA A 68 23.92 18.33 8.28
C ALA A 68 24.53 16.95 8.59
N TYR A 69 24.03 15.92 7.90
CA TYR A 69 24.51 14.56 8.05
C TYR A 69 24.23 13.75 6.77
N ALA A 70 25.02 12.72 6.51
CA ALA A 70 24.78 11.78 5.43
C ALA A 70 25.27 10.39 5.82
N ASP A 71 24.63 9.36 5.29
CA ASP A 71 25.13 7.99 5.28
C ASP A 71 25.06 7.43 3.87
N PHE A 72 26.21 7.36 3.20
CA PHE A 72 26.32 6.83 1.85
C PHE A 72 26.51 5.30 1.81
N SER A 73 26.76 4.69 2.99
CA SER A 73 26.98 3.25 3.14
C SER A 73 25.70 2.48 3.48
N ALA A 74 24.67 3.18 3.97
CA ALA A 74 23.35 2.62 4.25
C ALA A 74 22.77 1.87 3.05
N THR A 75 21.93 0.86 3.30
CA THR A 75 21.22 0.11 2.25
C THR A 75 20.51 1.06 1.26
N GLU A 76 19.88 2.11 1.78
CA GLU A 76 19.37 3.27 1.05
C GLU A 76 20.24 4.49 1.39
N PRO A 77 21.23 4.88 0.57
CA PRO A 77 22.05 6.06 0.82
C PRO A 77 21.21 7.31 1.01
N TRP A 78 21.55 8.13 1.99
CA TRP A 78 20.79 9.35 2.27
C TRP A 78 21.66 10.52 2.71
N VAL A 79 21.13 11.72 2.52
CA VAL A 79 21.70 12.98 3.00
C VAL A 79 20.61 13.88 3.55
N ALA A 80 20.86 14.48 4.71
CA ALA A 80 19.96 15.39 5.40
C ALA A 80 20.49 16.83 5.32
N TYR A 81 19.62 17.75 4.90
CA TYR A 81 19.88 19.17 4.82
C TYR A 81 19.05 19.91 5.88
N PRO A 82 19.61 20.98 6.47
CA PRO A 82 18.83 21.82 7.38
C PRO A 82 17.71 22.54 6.62
N ALA A 83 16.63 22.92 7.31
CA ALA A 83 15.45 23.53 6.68
C ALA A 83 15.79 24.83 5.90
N GLU A 84 16.77 25.60 6.36
CA GLU A 84 17.28 26.81 5.71
C GLU A 84 17.95 26.57 4.36
N ALA A 85 18.33 25.33 4.02
CA ALA A 85 18.87 24.97 2.71
C ALA A 85 17.81 24.98 1.59
N GLY A 86 16.51 25.12 1.95
CA GLY A 86 15.41 25.21 1.01
C GLY A 86 15.20 23.92 0.21
N ALA A 87 15.04 24.05 -1.12
CA ALA A 87 14.85 22.93 -2.04
C ALA A 87 16.15 22.14 -2.33
N ALA A 88 16.93 21.83 -1.29
CA ALA A 88 18.22 21.15 -1.41
C ALA A 88 18.12 19.74 -2.04
N PRO A 89 17.13 18.90 -1.67
CA PRO A 89 16.94 17.59 -2.32
C PRO A 89 16.65 17.68 -3.81
N GLU A 90 15.83 18.65 -4.24
CA GLU A 90 15.54 18.86 -5.66
C GLU A 90 16.80 19.21 -6.44
N LYS A 91 17.59 20.17 -5.92
CA LYS A 91 18.86 20.58 -6.54
C LYS A 91 19.84 19.42 -6.64
N LEU A 92 19.91 18.56 -5.61
CA LEU A 92 20.72 17.35 -5.64
C LEU A 92 20.29 16.40 -6.76
N PHE A 93 19.01 16.05 -6.85
CA PHE A 93 18.52 15.14 -7.89
C PHE A 93 18.71 15.71 -9.30
N ARG A 94 18.48 17.02 -9.49
CA ARG A 94 18.78 17.67 -10.78
C ARG A 94 20.28 17.64 -11.10
N ALA A 95 21.16 17.82 -10.12
CA ALA A 95 22.60 17.73 -10.30
C ALA A 95 23.08 16.30 -10.60
N LEU A 96 22.33 15.28 -10.18
CA LEU A 96 22.53 13.88 -10.59
C LEU A 96 22.06 13.59 -12.02
N GLY A 97 21.49 14.58 -12.72
CA GLY A 97 21.01 14.43 -14.08
C GLY A 97 19.68 13.68 -14.18
N VAL A 98 18.91 13.61 -13.10
CA VAL A 98 17.60 12.96 -13.08
C VAL A 98 16.47 13.97 -12.95
N ASP A 99 15.33 13.66 -13.57
CA ASP A 99 14.14 14.49 -13.46
C ASP A 99 13.55 14.41 -12.04
N TYR A 100 13.33 15.58 -11.44
CA TYR A 100 12.69 15.70 -10.13
C TYR A 100 11.25 16.20 -10.30
N THR A 101 10.30 15.44 -9.76
CA THR A 101 8.88 15.78 -9.70
C THR A 101 8.50 16.14 -8.27
N PRO A 102 8.13 17.42 -8.00
CA PRO A 102 7.62 17.82 -6.70
C PRO A 102 6.34 17.05 -6.35
N ALA A 103 6.19 16.65 -5.09
CA ALA A 103 4.92 16.11 -4.62
C ALA A 103 3.86 17.23 -4.66
N PRO A 104 2.60 16.93 -5.01
CA PRO A 104 1.54 17.94 -4.96
C PRO A 104 1.45 18.48 -3.53
N ALA A 105 1.64 19.79 -3.38
CA ALA A 105 1.58 20.44 -2.10
C ALA A 105 0.22 20.13 -1.47
N SER A 106 0.20 19.37 -0.38
CA SER A 106 -0.97 19.32 0.50
C SER A 106 -1.07 20.70 1.11
N GLY A 107 -1.90 21.56 0.51
CA GLY A 107 -1.99 22.96 0.87
C GLY A 107 -2.31 23.13 2.35
N ALA A 108 -1.30 23.51 3.14
CA ALA A 108 -1.55 24.33 4.29
C ALA A 108 -1.90 25.74 3.77
N PRO A 109 -2.95 26.40 4.25
CA PRO A 109 -3.20 27.78 3.87
C PRO A 109 -1.99 28.60 4.31
N ALA A 110 -1.35 29.26 3.36
CA ALA A 110 -0.52 30.40 3.70
C ALA A 110 -1.43 31.38 4.45
N SER A 111 -1.18 31.60 5.73
CA SER A 111 -1.74 32.70 6.50
C SER A 111 -1.22 34.02 5.91
N GLY A 112 -1.70 34.39 4.73
CA GLY A 112 -1.67 35.75 4.21
C GLY A 112 -2.96 36.41 4.65
N ALA A 113 -2.87 37.43 5.50
CA ALA A 113 -4.00 38.24 5.89
C ALA A 113 -4.73 38.78 4.64
N PRO A 114 -6.06 38.71 4.55
CA PRO A 114 -6.77 39.29 3.41
C PRO A 114 -6.64 40.82 3.47
N VAL A 115 -5.97 41.38 2.47
CA VAL A 115 -6.10 42.80 2.12
C VAL A 115 -7.48 42.99 1.50
N SER A 116 -8.37 43.66 2.23
CA SER A 116 -9.66 44.12 1.74
C SER A 116 -9.47 45.07 0.55
N ALA A 117 -9.82 44.61 -0.65
CA ALA A 117 -10.07 45.48 -1.80
C ALA A 117 -11.59 45.61 -1.99
N SER A 118 -12.12 46.80 -1.74
CA SER A 118 -13.53 47.14 -2.00
C SER A 118 -13.86 47.03 -3.49
N PRO A 119 -14.97 46.39 -3.89
CA PRO A 119 -15.43 46.45 -5.28
C PRO A 119 -16.02 47.84 -5.56
N ALA A 120 -15.54 48.49 -6.62
CA ALA A 120 -16.10 49.72 -7.15
C ALA A 120 -17.45 49.44 -7.83
N SER A 121 -18.47 50.23 -7.46
CA SER A 121 -19.80 50.23 -8.06
C SER A 121 -19.75 50.62 -9.55
N GLY A 122 -20.10 49.69 -10.43
CA GLY A 122 -20.43 49.95 -11.82
C GLY A 122 -21.94 49.85 -12.05
N ALA A 123 -22.57 50.91 -12.52
CA ALA A 123 -24.01 50.98 -12.79
C ALA A 123 -24.42 50.11 -14.00
N PRO A 124 -25.58 49.43 -13.97
CA PRO A 124 -26.11 48.73 -15.14
C PRO A 124 -26.78 49.72 -16.12
N VAL A 125 -26.37 49.65 -17.39
CA VAL A 125 -26.99 50.36 -18.51
C VAL A 125 -28.22 49.59 -18.99
N SER A 126 -29.36 50.28 -19.08
CA SER A 126 -30.64 49.79 -19.58
C SER A 126 -30.58 49.39 -21.05
N GLY A 127 -30.92 48.14 -21.37
CA GLY A 127 -31.18 47.67 -22.72
C GLY A 127 -32.51 46.92 -22.78
N HIS A 128 -33.49 47.46 -23.50
CA HIS A 128 -34.76 46.80 -23.84
C HIS A 128 -34.55 45.79 -24.99
N PRO A 129 -35.14 44.59 -24.91
CA PRO A 129 -35.72 43.96 -26.10
C PRO A 129 -37.16 43.45 -25.87
N HIS A 130 -37.93 43.50 -26.96
CA HIS A 130 -39.37 43.24 -27.10
C HIS A 130 -39.81 41.80 -26.77
N PRO A 131 -41.08 41.59 -26.36
CA PRO A 131 -41.64 40.27 -26.08
C PRO A 131 -42.08 39.55 -27.36
N ILE A 132 -41.69 38.28 -27.50
CA ILE A 132 -42.26 37.34 -28.46
C ILE A 132 -43.22 36.42 -27.68
N SER A 133 -44.49 36.45 -28.09
CA SER A 133 -45.57 35.63 -27.56
C SER A 133 -45.36 34.14 -27.87
N GLY A 134 -45.34 33.31 -26.83
CA GLY A 134 -45.41 31.84 -26.93
C GLY A 134 -46.15 31.28 -25.72
N SER A 135 -47.23 30.54 -25.99
CA SER A 135 -48.24 30.07 -25.03
C SER A 135 -47.69 29.10 -23.97
N PRO A 136 -48.06 29.23 -22.68
CA PRO A 136 -47.67 28.26 -21.65
C PRO A 136 -48.52 26.98 -21.72
N ILE A 137 -47.84 25.84 -21.83
CA ILE A 137 -48.44 24.51 -21.69
C ILE A 137 -48.73 24.27 -20.21
N SER A 138 -49.98 23.93 -19.89
CA SER A 138 -50.44 23.60 -18.54
C SER A 138 -49.91 22.23 -18.11
N GLY A 139 -49.06 22.21 -17.08
CA GLY A 139 -48.72 21.02 -16.30
C GLY A 139 -49.18 21.21 -14.87
N THR A 140 -50.11 20.37 -14.42
CA THR A 140 -50.73 20.36 -13.09
C THR A 140 -49.73 20.04 -11.97
N PRO A 141 -49.64 20.84 -10.88
CA PRO A 141 -48.90 20.45 -9.69
C PRO A 141 -49.67 19.41 -8.86
N ILE A 142 -48.98 18.34 -8.48
CA ILE A 142 -49.46 17.30 -7.55
C ILE A 142 -49.38 17.86 -6.12
N SER A 143 -50.52 17.92 -5.44
CA SER A 143 -50.63 18.30 -4.02
C SER A 143 -50.06 17.21 -3.11
N GLY A 144 -48.97 17.52 -2.41
CA GLY A 144 -48.50 16.79 -1.23
C GLY A 144 -48.90 17.56 0.04
N THR A 145 -49.67 16.93 0.91
CA THR A 145 -50.15 17.46 2.21
C THR A 145 -49.00 17.62 3.21
N PRO A 146 -48.85 18.77 3.89
CA PRO A 146 -47.94 18.89 5.03
C PRO A 146 -48.56 18.28 6.30
N ILE A 147 -47.78 17.48 7.02
CA ILE A 147 -48.13 16.94 8.34
C ILE A 147 -47.81 18.01 9.39
N SER A 148 -48.85 18.45 10.12
CA SER A 148 -48.74 19.36 11.26
C SER A 148 -48.12 18.66 12.48
N GLY A 149 -46.94 19.10 12.89
CA GLY A 149 -46.37 18.83 14.21
C GLY A 149 -46.51 20.06 15.11
N THR A 150 -47.17 19.91 16.24
CA THR A 150 -47.48 20.96 17.23
C THR A 150 -46.24 21.45 17.99
N PRO A 151 -46.14 22.76 18.31
CA PRO A 151 -45.13 23.27 19.24
C PRO A 151 -45.65 23.21 20.68
N ALA A 152 -44.90 22.56 21.58
CA ALA A 152 -45.15 22.62 23.02
C ALA A 152 -44.36 23.78 23.64
N SER A 153 -45.07 24.72 24.27
CA SER A 153 -44.53 25.84 25.04
C SER A 153 -43.81 25.39 26.33
N PRO A 154 -42.85 26.18 26.85
CA PRO A 154 -42.19 25.91 28.11
C PRO A 154 -42.99 26.46 29.29
N VAL A 155 -43.09 25.68 30.37
CA VAL A 155 -43.49 26.16 31.70
C VAL A 155 -42.27 26.08 32.61
N ALA A 156 -41.78 27.24 33.03
CA ALA A 156 -40.88 27.39 34.16
C ALA A 156 -41.67 27.25 35.46
N LEU A 157 -41.12 26.57 36.46
CA LEU A 157 -41.34 26.81 37.89
C LEU A 157 -40.39 25.95 38.74
N GLY A 158 -39.55 26.63 39.53
CA GLY A 158 -39.21 26.27 40.92
C GLY A 158 -38.31 25.06 41.19
N ALA A 159 -37.05 25.33 41.54
CA ALA A 159 -36.23 24.46 42.40
C ALA A 159 -36.86 24.36 43.82
N PRO A 160 -36.53 23.34 44.62
CA PRO A 160 -35.28 23.46 45.40
C PRO A 160 -34.45 22.18 45.51
N LEU A 161 -33.19 22.43 45.86
CA LEU A 161 -32.11 21.52 46.20
C LEU A 161 -32.50 20.49 47.26
N THR A 162 -32.15 19.23 47.04
CA THR A 162 -31.81 18.29 48.13
C THR A 162 -30.76 17.29 47.66
N SER A 163 -29.60 17.39 48.31
CA SER A 163 -28.39 16.58 48.15
C SER A 163 -28.63 15.12 48.52
N SER A 164 -28.39 14.20 47.59
CA SER A 164 -28.24 12.78 47.89
C SER A 164 -26.75 12.43 47.94
N GLN A 165 -26.27 12.22 49.16
CA GLN A 165 -25.02 11.56 49.53
C GLN A 165 -24.94 10.14 48.97
N TYR A 166 -23.81 9.77 48.37
CA TYR A 166 -23.20 8.42 48.33
C TYR A 166 -21.69 8.60 48.03
N PRO A 167 -20.79 7.64 48.35
CA PRO A 167 -19.72 7.81 49.32
C PRO A 167 -18.33 7.89 48.67
N SER A 168 -17.39 8.44 49.42
CA SER A 168 -15.96 8.50 49.07
C SER A 168 -15.32 7.11 48.90
N PRO A 169 -14.40 6.93 47.93
CA PRO A 169 -13.39 5.89 48.03
C PRO A 169 -12.28 6.33 49.00
N ALA A 170 -12.03 5.50 50.01
CA ALA A 170 -10.98 5.68 51.00
C ALA A 170 -9.59 5.60 50.35
N SER A 171 -8.72 6.56 50.71
CA SER A 171 -7.29 6.51 50.44
C SER A 171 -6.59 5.54 51.40
N PRO A 172 -5.65 4.70 50.96
CA PRO A 172 -4.79 3.94 51.87
C PRO A 172 -3.67 4.82 52.45
N PRO A 173 -3.17 4.50 53.66
CA PRO A 173 -2.14 5.30 54.34
C PRO A 173 -0.74 5.13 53.71
N PRO A 174 0.15 6.13 53.85
CA PRO A 174 1.52 6.02 53.37
C PRO A 174 2.31 5.08 54.28
N THR A 175 2.85 3.99 53.71
CA THR A 175 3.86 3.18 54.39
C THR A 175 5.22 3.63 53.91
N ASP A 176 5.96 4.20 54.85
CA ASP A 176 7.37 4.54 54.78
C ASP A 176 8.21 3.27 54.77
N THR A 177 8.94 2.98 53.69
CA THR A 177 10.15 2.15 53.72
C THR A 177 10.98 2.33 52.45
N ARG A 178 12.15 2.95 52.66
CA ARG A 178 13.45 2.75 51.99
C ARG A 178 13.49 2.61 50.46
N SER A 179 14.08 3.65 49.88
CA SER A 179 14.84 3.64 48.63
C SER A 179 15.92 2.56 48.64
N ASP A 180 15.69 1.44 47.95
CA ASP A 180 16.74 0.54 47.51
C ASP A 180 17.28 1.05 46.16
N ASP A 181 18.54 1.46 46.18
CA ASP A 181 19.33 1.91 45.02
C ASP A 181 19.71 0.69 44.15
N PRO A 182 19.24 0.61 42.89
CA PRO A 182 19.55 -0.52 42.01
C PRO A 182 20.96 -0.44 41.39
N PHE A 183 21.80 0.54 41.74
CA PHE A 183 23.15 0.71 41.18
C PHE A 183 24.30 0.25 42.09
N GLY A 184 24.00 -0.39 43.22
CA GLY A 184 24.98 -0.87 44.18
C GLY A 184 25.35 -2.35 44.11
N SER A 185 25.87 -2.87 42.99
CA SER A 185 26.74 -4.07 43.05
C SER A 185 27.71 -4.17 41.86
N SER A 186 29.00 -4.18 42.18
CA SER A 186 30.10 -4.46 41.25
C SER A 186 30.37 -5.95 41.20
N VAL A 187 29.64 -6.70 40.37
CA VAL A 187 30.00 -8.09 40.04
C VAL A 187 29.95 -8.29 38.53
N ARG A 188 31.13 -8.24 37.90
CA ARG A 188 31.34 -8.78 36.55
C ARG A 188 31.10 -10.29 36.60
N ARG A 189 30.04 -10.78 35.94
CA ARG A 189 29.90 -12.21 35.60
C ARG A 189 29.42 -12.37 34.17
N ILE A 190 30.20 -11.83 33.23
CA ILE A 190 30.18 -12.28 31.84
C ILE A 190 31.23 -13.39 31.77
N THR A 191 30.78 -14.64 31.80
CA THR A 191 31.62 -15.80 31.47
C THR A 191 31.52 -15.99 29.95
N PRO A 192 32.62 -15.86 29.19
CA PRO A 192 32.60 -16.12 27.75
C PRO A 192 32.24 -17.58 27.47
N SER A 193 31.23 -17.81 26.64
CA SER A 193 30.87 -19.13 26.14
C SER A 193 32.02 -19.70 25.29
N ALA A 194 32.38 -20.96 25.54
CA ALA A 194 33.45 -21.64 24.82
C ALA A 194 33.10 -21.85 23.33
N PRO A 195 34.08 -21.73 22.40
CA PRO A 195 33.84 -21.92 20.97
C PRO A 195 33.51 -23.39 20.64
N PRO A 196 32.61 -23.67 19.69
CA PRO A 196 32.26 -25.04 19.32
C PRO A 196 33.46 -25.76 18.69
N LYS A 197 33.72 -26.98 19.18
CA LYS A 197 34.77 -27.88 18.68
C LYS A 197 34.50 -28.29 17.24
N ARG A 198 35.45 -27.99 16.35
CA ARG A 198 35.61 -28.57 15.01
C ARG A 198 35.68 -30.10 15.12
N ARG A 199 34.69 -30.80 14.55
CA ARG A 199 34.80 -32.24 14.25
C ARG A 199 35.44 -32.40 12.87
N THR A 200 36.76 -32.48 12.85
CA THR A 200 37.54 -33.14 11.80
C THR A 200 37.44 -34.65 12.00
N THR A 201 36.88 -35.36 11.02
CA THR A 201 37.10 -36.76 10.59
C THR A 201 35.78 -37.42 10.22
N LEU A 202 35.47 -37.43 8.92
CA LEU A 202 34.97 -38.56 8.11
C LEU A 202 34.29 -37.99 6.87
N TRP A 203 35.00 -37.99 5.75
CA TRP A 203 34.52 -38.46 4.43
C TRP A 203 35.64 -38.29 3.38
N LEU A 204 36.69 -39.10 3.53
CA LEU A 204 37.51 -39.52 2.40
C LEU A 204 36.66 -40.55 1.63
N GLY A 205 35.92 -40.10 0.61
CA GLY A 205 35.00 -41.00 -0.09
C GLY A 205 34.18 -40.41 -1.23
N VAL A 206 34.68 -39.42 -2.00
CA VAL A 206 33.99 -39.00 -3.26
C VAL A 206 34.96 -38.70 -4.42
N THR A 207 36.27 -38.61 -4.19
CA THR A 207 37.23 -38.23 -5.24
C THR A 207 37.59 -39.34 -6.24
N ALA A 208 36.99 -40.54 -6.14
CA ALA A 208 37.25 -41.65 -7.08
C ALA A 208 36.20 -41.81 -8.21
N LEU A 209 35.07 -41.10 -8.18
CA LEU A 209 34.03 -41.25 -9.21
C LEU A 209 34.15 -40.25 -10.37
N VAL A 210 34.99 -39.22 -10.25
CA VAL A 210 35.16 -38.17 -11.28
C VAL A 210 36.19 -38.57 -12.35
N LEU A 211 36.95 -39.65 -12.16
CA LEU A 211 37.97 -40.10 -13.13
C LEU A 211 37.56 -41.27 -14.04
N VAL A 212 36.35 -41.83 -13.87
CA VAL A 212 35.88 -42.96 -14.71
C VAL A 212 34.89 -42.54 -15.80
N LEU A 213 34.31 -41.35 -15.75
CA LEU A 213 33.32 -40.90 -16.75
C LEU A 213 33.87 -40.00 -17.87
N VAL A 214 35.16 -39.67 -17.87
CA VAL A 214 35.78 -38.80 -18.91
C VAL A 214 36.62 -39.59 -19.94
N ALA A 215 36.73 -40.92 -19.80
CA ALA A 215 37.61 -41.74 -20.64
C ALA A 215 36.88 -42.86 -21.42
N GLY A 216 35.69 -42.59 -21.98
CA GLY A 216 34.95 -43.65 -22.67
C GLY A 216 33.81 -43.19 -23.57
N ALA A 217 34.07 -42.37 -24.58
CA ALA A 217 33.22 -42.27 -25.76
C ALA A 217 33.99 -41.64 -26.94
N GLY A 218 34.95 -42.39 -27.48
CA GLY A 218 35.66 -42.04 -28.70
C GLY A 218 35.83 -43.26 -29.59
N GLY A 219 35.07 -43.32 -30.68
CA GLY A 219 35.52 -43.92 -31.94
C GLY A 219 34.98 -45.31 -32.34
N VAL A 220 34.37 -45.31 -33.53
CA VAL A 220 34.59 -46.19 -34.70
C VAL A 220 33.39 -47.00 -35.21
N VAL A 221 33.11 -46.69 -36.48
CA VAL A 221 32.23 -47.22 -37.53
C VAL A 221 32.50 -48.69 -37.88
N VAL A 222 31.45 -49.51 -38.10
CA VAL A 222 31.42 -50.59 -39.12
C VAL A 222 30.01 -50.73 -39.71
N TRP A 223 29.96 -50.97 -41.02
CA TRP A 223 28.82 -50.95 -41.95
C TRP A 223 28.36 -52.37 -42.32
N ALA A 224 27.04 -52.60 -42.40
CA ALA A 224 26.30 -53.60 -43.20
C ALA A 224 24.86 -53.65 -42.65
N GLY A 225 23.75 -53.53 -43.38
CA GLY A 225 23.47 -53.55 -44.81
C GLY A 225 22.18 -54.35 -44.99
N SER A 226 21.08 -53.69 -45.38
CA SER A 226 19.96 -54.21 -46.19
C SER A 226 18.75 -53.27 -46.15
N ASP A 227 18.22 -52.98 -47.33
CA ASP A 227 17.06 -52.17 -47.69
C ASP A 227 15.79 -52.47 -46.85
N ASP A 228 14.96 -51.47 -46.54
CA ASP A 228 13.79 -51.08 -47.35
C ASP A 228 12.84 -50.10 -46.60
N VAL A 229 12.23 -49.20 -47.38
CA VAL A 229 11.02 -48.37 -47.15
C VAL A 229 11.04 -47.13 -46.23
N ASP A 230 10.84 -45.97 -46.88
CA ASP A 230 10.42 -44.66 -46.39
C ASP A 230 9.18 -44.68 -45.46
N GLU A 231 9.28 -44.06 -44.26
CA GLU A 231 8.13 -43.48 -43.56
C GLU A 231 8.57 -42.19 -42.83
N PRO A 232 7.87 -41.05 -43.00
CA PRO A 232 8.38 -39.73 -42.63
C PRO A 232 8.32 -39.45 -41.13
N ALA A 233 9.37 -38.78 -40.64
CA ALA A 233 9.52 -38.30 -39.28
C ALA A 233 8.33 -37.46 -38.80
N ALA A 234 7.75 -37.86 -37.67
CA ALA A 234 6.83 -37.02 -36.91
C ALA A 234 7.58 -35.77 -36.39
N PRO A 235 6.97 -34.58 -36.46
CA PRO A 235 7.63 -33.35 -36.02
C PRO A 235 7.82 -33.39 -34.50
N VAL A 236 9.01 -32.92 -34.09
CA VAL A 236 9.38 -32.60 -32.72
C VAL A 236 8.23 -31.83 -32.08
N ALA A 237 7.60 -32.43 -31.07
CA ALA A 237 6.53 -31.80 -30.31
C ALA A 237 7.07 -30.47 -29.76
N SER A 238 6.53 -29.38 -30.29
CA SER A 238 6.73 -28.04 -29.75
C SER A 238 6.34 -28.10 -28.27
N ALA A 239 7.27 -27.67 -27.41
CA ALA A 239 6.97 -27.43 -26.00
C ALA A 239 5.78 -26.46 -25.94
N THR A 240 4.61 -27.02 -25.65
CA THR A 240 3.40 -26.25 -25.45
C THR A 240 3.62 -25.49 -24.15
N VAL A 241 3.75 -24.17 -24.26
CA VAL A 241 3.69 -23.27 -23.09
C VAL A 241 2.34 -23.52 -22.44
N LEU A 242 2.35 -24.21 -21.30
CA LEU A 242 1.16 -24.37 -20.47
C LEU A 242 0.68 -22.99 -20.03
N PRO A 243 -0.63 -22.68 -20.15
CA PRO A 243 -1.17 -21.43 -19.63
C PRO A 243 -0.99 -21.39 -18.10
N PRO A 244 -0.86 -20.18 -17.50
CA PRO A 244 -0.73 -20.04 -16.05
C PRO A 244 -1.90 -20.70 -15.33
N PRO A 245 -1.71 -21.21 -14.10
CA PRO A 245 -2.74 -21.94 -13.38
C PRO A 245 -3.91 -20.98 -13.08
N ALA A 246 -5.01 -21.16 -13.79
CA ALA A 246 -6.31 -20.69 -13.33
C ALA A 246 -6.61 -21.34 -11.97
N PRO A 247 -7.31 -20.66 -11.04
CA PRO A 247 -7.67 -21.25 -9.76
C PRO A 247 -8.36 -22.60 -9.99
N ALA A 248 -7.94 -23.62 -9.24
CA ALA A 248 -8.32 -25.02 -9.44
C ALA A 248 -9.82 -25.33 -9.18
N SER A 249 -10.66 -24.32 -8.99
CA SER A 249 -12.11 -24.45 -8.86
C SER A 249 -12.79 -23.21 -9.44
N PRO A 250 -13.86 -23.38 -10.25
CA PRO A 250 -14.67 -22.26 -10.72
C PRO A 250 -15.20 -21.41 -9.55
N PRO A 251 -15.39 -20.09 -9.73
CA PRO A 251 -15.99 -19.24 -8.71
C PRO A 251 -17.39 -19.76 -8.38
N GLN A 252 -17.70 -19.83 -7.09
CA GLN A 252 -19.01 -20.21 -6.56
C GLN A 252 -20.08 -19.16 -6.86
N SER A 253 -19.71 -17.87 -6.83
CA SER A 253 -20.64 -16.75 -7.02
C SER A 253 -19.89 -15.57 -7.66
N PRO A 254 -19.59 -15.66 -8.97
CA PRO A 254 -18.85 -14.62 -9.67
C PRO A 254 -19.63 -13.30 -9.67
N GLY A 255 -18.90 -12.18 -9.72
CA GLY A 255 -19.54 -10.87 -9.88
C GLY A 255 -20.17 -10.69 -11.26
N ILE A 256 -21.24 -9.91 -11.32
CA ILE A 256 -22.00 -9.68 -12.55
C ILE A 256 -21.25 -8.66 -13.43
N GLU A 257 -21.05 -9.04 -14.69
CA GLU A 257 -20.45 -8.22 -15.77
C GLU A 257 -21.55 -7.77 -16.76
N PRO A 258 -21.37 -6.64 -17.48
CA PRO A 258 -20.26 -5.69 -17.37
C PRO A 258 -20.37 -4.84 -16.10
N PRO A 259 -19.30 -4.17 -15.63
CA PRO A 259 -19.39 -3.36 -14.43
C PRO A 259 -20.24 -2.12 -14.69
N GLU A 260 -21.08 -1.75 -13.73
CA GLU A 260 -21.79 -0.47 -13.75
C GLU A 260 -20.79 0.68 -13.70
N GLN A 261 -21.09 1.76 -14.42
CA GLN A 261 -20.28 2.97 -14.32
C GLN A 261 -20.43 3.57 -12.92
N GLY A 262 -19.31 3.92 -12.31
CA GLY A 262 -19.29 4.51 -10.99
C GLY A 262 -18.00 5.26 -10.71
N ALA A 263 -17.90 5.74 -9.47
CA ALA A 263 -16.69 6.29 -8.92
C ALA A 263 -16.26 5.45 -7.72
N TRP A 264 -14.97 5.54 -7.41
CA TRP A 264 -14.52 5.09 -6.10
C TRP A 264 -15.12 5.99 -5.02
N PRO A 265 -15.63 5.46 -3.90
CA PRO A 265 -16.34 6.30 -2.95
C PRO A 265 -15.41 7.21 -2.15
N ASP A 266 -15.53 8.52 -2.33
CA ASP A 266 -14.74 9.52 -1.59
C ASP A 266 -15.09 9.56 -0.09
N ALA A 267 -16.32 9.15 0.26
CA ALA A 267 -16.79 9.08 1.64
C ALA A 267 -16.21 7.90 2.44
N TRP A 268 -15.46 6.98 1.79
CA TRP A 268 -14.83 5.88 2.51
C TRP A 268 -13.72 6.39 3.44
N PRO A 269 -13.65 5.89 4.69
CA PRO A 269 -12.64 6.32 5.63
C PRO A 269 -11.24 5.95 5.14
N ARG A 270 -10.26 6.79 5.47
CA ARG A 270 -8.82 6.52 5.24
C ARG A 270 -8.11 6.34 6.56
N PHE A 271 -6.92 5.75 6.54
CA PHE A 271 -6.06 5.74 7.72
C PHE A 271 -5.62 7.16 8.07
N THR A 272 -5.64 7.46 9.35
CA THR A 272 -5.22 8.71 9.97
C THR A 272 -4.09 8.45 10.96
N GLU A 273 -3.48 9.51 11.49
CA GLU A 273 -2.42 9.40 12.50
C GLU A 273 -2.91 8.81 13.84
N LEU A 274 -4.22 8.82 14.07
CA LEU A 274 -4.84 8.26 15.27
C LEU A 274 -5.07 6.75 15.14
N ASP A 275 -5.03 6.20 13.93
CA ASP A 275 -5.24 4.77 13.73
C ASP A 275 -3.98 3.98 14.11
N THR A 276 -4.17 2.95 14.94
CA THR A 276 -3.10 2.00 15.24
C THR A 276 -3.01 0.97 14.11
N VAL A 277 -1.91 1.01 13.35
CA VAL A 277 -1.72 0.20 12.14
C VAL A 277 -0.47 -0.67 12.21
N SER A 278 -0.54 -1.82 11.58
CA SER A 278 0.62 -2.66 11.24
C SER A 278 0.99 -2.45 9.77
N THR A 279 2.28 -2.48 9.47
CA THR A 279 2.80 -2.41 8.10
C THR A 279 3.40 -3.74 7.73
N LEU A 280 2.70 -4.47 6.86
CA LEU A 280 3.14 -5.77 6.35
C LEU A 280 4.10 -5.52 5.18
N ALA A 281 5.36 -5.88 5.37
CA ALA A 281 6.40 -5.80 4.36
C ALA A 281 6.76 -7.20 3.84
N GLY A 282 7.19 -7.28 2.58
CA GLY A 282 7.68 -8.53 2.00
C GLY A 282 6.58 -9.56 1.68
N LEU A 283 5.33 -9.12 1.53
CA LEU A 283 4.30 -9.98 0.94
C LEU A 283 4.67 -10.24 -0.52
N GLU A 284 5.04 -11.47 -0.84
CA GLU A 284 5.30 -11.91 -2.21
C GLU A 284 4.17 -11.47 -3.14
N GLY A 285 4.53 -11.06 -4.37
CA GLY A 285 3.61 -10.47 -5.35
C GLY A 285 3.38 -8.97 -5.14
N LEU A 286 3.53 -8.45 -3.91
CA LEU A 286 3.45 -7.02 -3.63
C LEU A 286 4.84 -6.44 -3.44
N ASN A 287 5.24 -5.55 -4.35
CA ASN A 287 6.48 -4.79 -4.26
C ASN A 287 6.35 -3.53 -3.39
N PHE A 288 5.28 -3.42 -2.62
CA PHE A 288 5.00 -2.30 -1.72
C PHE A 288 4.50 -2.81 -0.37
N PRO A 289 4.74 -2.06 0.72
CA PRO A 289 4.20 -2.42 2.02
C PRO A 289 2.68 -2.28 2.05
N VAL A 290 2.00 -3.15 2.81
CA VAL A 290 0.55 -3.07 3.02
C VAL A 290 0.24 -2.58 4.43
N LYS A 291 -0.47 -1.45 4.54
CA LYS A 291 -0.98 -0.96 5.83
C LYS A 291 -2.30 -1.65 6.18
N VAL A 292 -2.36 -2.22 7.37
CA VAL A 292 -3.51 -2.94 7.92
C VAL A 292 -3.75 -2.54 9.37
N PRO A 293 -4.93 -2.81 9.96
CA PRO A 293 -5.14 -2.68 11.41
C PRO A 293 -4.07 -3.44 12.21
N MET A 294 -3.69 -2.97 13.40
CA MET A 294 -2.61 -3.58 14.20
C MET A 294 -2.86 -5.05 14.53
N GLU A 295 -4.11 -5.43 14.69
CA GLU A 295 -4.58 -6.77 15.01
C GLU A 295 -4.65 -7.73 13.80
N TRP A 296 -4.33 -7.24 12.60
CA TRP A 296 -4.35 -8.05 11.38
C TRP A 296 -3.06 -8.80 11.15
N GLU A 297 -3.22 -10.06 10.80
CA GLU A 297 -2.15 -10.92 10.32
C GLU A 297 -2.49 -11.43 8.92
N CYS A 298 -1.49 -11.54 8.06
CA CYS A 298 -1.62 -12.18 6.74
C CYS A 298 -0.78 -13.45 6.71
N THR A 299 -1.45 -14.59 6.53
CA THR A 299 -0.80 -15.91 6.45
C THR A 299 -0.84 -16.43 5.02
N LEU A 300 0.24 -17.05 4.56
CA LEU A 300 0.30 -17.63 3.22
C LEU A 300 -0.68 -18.80 3.12
N ALA A 301 -1.63 -18.70 2.20
CA ALA A 301 -2.71 -19.68 2.01
C ALA A 301 -2.56 -20.48 0.69
N GLY A 302 -1.81 -19.96 -0.28
CA GLY A 302 -1.51 -20.65 -1.52
C GLY A 302 -0.47 -19.93 -2.35
N ARG A 303 0.32 -20.68 -3.13
CA ARG A 303 1.37 -20.16 -3.99
C ARG A 303 1.53 -21.04 -5.23
N ALA A 304 1.70 -20.40 -6.38
CA ALA A 304 2.07 -21.01 -7.65
C ALA A 304 2.83 -19.96 -8.50
N ASP A 305 3.31 -20.36 -9.68
CA ASP A 305 4.02 -19.43 -10.55
C ASP A 305 3.14 -18.25 -10.97
N GLY A 306 3.57 -17.03 -10.60
CA GLY A 306 2.80 -15.81 -10.84
C GLY A 306 1.48 -15.74 -10.09
N PHE A 307 1.29 -16.50 -9.01
CA PHE A 307 0.10 -16.48 -8.16
C PHE A 307 0.47 -16.66 -6.70
N VAL A 308 -0.08 -15.81 -5.83
CA VAL A 308 0.05 -15.94 -4.39
C VAL A 308 -1.21 -15.47 -3.71
N LYS A 309 -1.62 -16.21 -2.68
CA LYS A 309 -2.82 -15.96 -1.88
C LYS A 309 -2.46 -15.91 -0.40
N TYR A 310 -2.93 -14.87 0.26
CA TYR A 310 -2.88 -14.71 1.70
C TYR A 310 -4.27 -14.71 2.31
N ASN A 311 -4.40 -15.29 3.50
CA ASN A 311 -5.54 -15.08 4.37
C ASN A 311 -5.16 -13.95 5.34
N CYS A 312 -5.79 -12.80 5.17
CA CYS A 312 -5.53 -11.59 5.95
C CYS A 312 -6.70 -11.27 6.85
N GLY A 313 -6.47 -11.04 8.12
CA GLY A 313 -7.54 -10.68 9.05
C GLY A 313 -7.16 -10.81 10.51
N THR A 314 -8.18 -10.69 11.37
CA THR A 314 -8.07 -11.06 12.78
C THR A 314 -8.32 -12.56 12.95
N PRO A 315 -7.54 -13.27 13.77
CA PRO A 315 -7.87 -14.62 14.15
C PRO A 315 -9.26 -14.63 14.81
N ALA A 316 -10.14 -15.53 14.33
CA ALA A 316 -11.53 -15.56 14.71
C ALA A 316 -11.70 -15.97 16.19
N ALA A 317 -11.94 -15.00 17.08
CA ALA A 317 -12.53 -15.28 18.37
C ALA A 317 -14.07 -15.12 18.25
N GLY A 318 -14.81 -16.23 18.32
CA GLY A 318 -16.27 -16.19 18.48
C GLY A 318 -17.09 -15.57 17.34
N GLY A 319 -16.76 -15.83 16.07
CA GLY A 319 -17.57 -15.41 14.90
C GLY A 319 -17.35 -13.96 14.42
N GLN A 320 -16.57 -13.17 15.17
CA GLN A 320 -16.23 -11.78 14.82
C GLN A 320 -15.06 -11.65 13.84
N ALA A 321 -14.76 -12.71 13.08
CA ALA A 321 -13.65 -12.77 12.14
C ALA A 321 -13.71 -11.62 11.13
N LEU A 322 -12.73 -10.75 11.12
CA LEU A 322 -12.65 -9.65 10.19
C LEU A 322 -11.48 -9.93 9.27
N GLY A 323 -11.73 -10.11 7.98
CA GLY A 323 -10.70 -10.52 7.04
C GLY A 323 -11.22 -11.36 5.90
N GLY A 324 -10.31 -12.04 5.23
CA GLY A 324 -10.56 -12.77 3.99
C GLY A 324 -9.28 -12.94 3.20
N GLU A 325 -9.39 -12.87 1.88
CA GLU A 325 -8.32 -13.20 0.96
C GLU A 325 -7.71 -11.96 0.31
N LEU A 326 -6.39 -11.96 0.24
CA LEU A 326 -5.58 -11.05 -0.54
C LEU A 326 -4.83 -11.89 -1.58
N ILE A 327 -5.20 -11.75 -2.85
CA ILE A 327 -4.64 -12.54 -3.95
C ILE A 327 -3.87 -11.61 -4.87
N VAL A 328 -2.65 -12.00 -5.20
CA VAL A 328 -1.86 -11.35 -6.24
C VAL A 328 -1.57 -12.35 -7.33
N ARG A 329 -1.82 -11.97 -8.57
CA ARG A 329 -1.48 -12.82 -9.71
C ARG A 329 -1.08 -12.04 -10.94
N ASN A 330 -0.35 -12.70 -11.82
CA ASN A 330 0.06 -12.14 -13.10
C ASN A 330 -1.16 -11.98 -14.02
N CYS A 331 -1.18 -10.87 -14.74
CA CYS A 331 -2.06 -10.64 -15.87
C CYS A 331 -1.25 -10.86 -17.15
N ALA A 332 -1.60 -11.92 -17.90
CA ALA A 332 -0.90 -12.25 -19.14
C ALA A 332 -0.99 -11.10 -20.15
N GLN A 333 0.10 -10.85 -20.88
CA GLN A 333 0.15 -9.78 -21.86
C GLN A 333 -0.55 -10.17 -23.18
N PRO A 334 -1.33 -9.25 -23.79
CA PRO A 334 -1.69 -7.93 -23.27
C PRO A 334 -2.75 -8.01 -22.17
N CYS A 335 -2.56 -7.28 -21.07
CA CYS A 335 -3.57 -7.16 -20.00
C CYS A 335 -4.67 -6.14 -20.37
N ASP A 336 -5.38 -6.38 -21.47
CA ASP A 336 -6.44 -5.51 -21.98
C ASP A 336 -7.79 -5.74 -21.28
N GLU A 337 -8.85 -5.01 -21.67
CA GLU A 337 -10.17 -5.14 -21.03
C GLU A 337 -10.76 -6.55 -21.17
N ARG A 338 -10.44 -7.28 -22.26
CA ARG A 338 -10.92 -8.65 -22.45
C ARG A 338 -10.27 -9.59 -21.43
N GLN A 339 -8.95 -9.49 -21.27
CA GLN A 339 -8.23 -10.25 -20.25
C GLN A 339 -8.68 -9.87 -18.84
N GLN A 340 -8.82 -8.58 -18.56
CA GLN A 340 -9.29 -8.09 -17.27
C GLN A 340 -10.72 -8.54 -16.95
N THR A 341 -11.60 -8.62 -17.95
CA THR A 341 -12.97 -9.15 -17.78
C THR A 341 -12.93 -10.63 -17.46
N ALA A 342 -12.15 -11.44 -18.20
CA ALA A 342 -12.01 -12.87 -17.91
C ALA A 342 -11.47 -13.13 -16.50
N MET A 343 -10.51 -12.31 -16.06
CA MET A 343 -9.96 -12.40 -14.70
C MET A 343 -10.97 -11.96 -13.63
N ARG A 344 -11.78 -10.92 -13.87
CA ARG A 344 -12.86 -10.53 -12.93
C ARG A 344 -13.97 -11.57 -12.85
N GLN A 345 -14.31 -12.21 -13.96
CA GLN A 345 -15.29 -13.31 -14.00
C GLN A 345 -14.82 -14.55 -13.23
N ALA A 346 -13.52 -14.70 -13.01
CA ALA A 346 -12.94 -15.76 -12.19
C ALA A 346 -12.98 -15.45 -10.67
N GLU A 347 -13.42 -14.27 -10.25
CA GLU A 347 -13.47 -13.88 -8.84
C GLU A 347 -14.88 -13.98 -8.26
N ASP A 348 -15.00 -14.59 -7.08
CA ASP A 348 -16.25 -14.48 -6.32
C ASP A 348 -16.44 -13.07 -5.80
N ALA A 349 -17.60 -12.52 -6.14
CA ALA A 349 -18.10 -11.25 -5.63
C ALA A 349 -19.52 -11.40 -5.07
N TRP A 350 -19.85 -12.59 -4.57
CA TRP A 350 -21.17 -12.92 -4.00
C TRP A 350 -22.34 -12.64 -4.94
N GLY A 351 -22.14 -12.79 -6.26
CA GLY A 351 -23.17 -12.47 -7.25
C GLY A 351 -23.53 -10.99 -7.32
N LEU A 352 -22.71 -10.10 -6.76
CA LEU A 352 -22.93 -8.67 -6.79
C LEU A 352 -22.52 -8.09 -8.15
N GLN A 353 -23.21 -7.03 -8.53
CA GLN A 353 -22.86 -6.22 -9.70
C GLN A 353 -21.52 -5.50 -9.46
N TRP A 354 -20.54 -5.73 -10.34
CA TRP A 354 -19.30 -4.98 -10.31
C TRP A 354 -19.57 -3.50 -10.59
N ARG A 355 -18.84 -2.61 -9.92
CA ARG A 355 -18.81 -1.17 -10.19
C ARG A 355 -17.42 -0.77 -10.65
N ARG A 356 -17.34 -0.11 -11.80
CA ARG A 356 -16.09 0.45 -12.31
C ARG A 356 -15.69 1.66 -11.48
N ALA A 357 -14.42 1.75 -11.09
CA ALA A 357 -13.90 2.80 -10.21
C ALA A 357 -12.55 3.39 -10.72
N GLY A 358 -12.47 3.57 -12.03
CA GLY A 358 -11.27 3.95 -12.76
C GLY A 358 -11.05 3.03 -13.96
N ARG A 359 -9.91 3.21 -14.64
CA ARG A 359 -9.57 2.41 -15.82
C ARG A 359 -9.20 0.96 -15.49
N HIS A 360 -8.59 0.74 -14.34
CA HIS A 360 -7.99 -0.54 -13.95
C HIS A 360 -8.48 -1.03 -12.59
N VAL A 361 -9.64 -0.52 -12.12
CA VAL A 361 -10.19 -0.87 -10.81
C VAL A 361 -11.69 -1.11 -10.93
N ALA A 362 -12.16 -2.20 -10.31
CA ALA A 362 -13.57 -2.46 -10.10
C ALA A 362 -13.79 -2.99 -8.68
N TYR A 363 -14.97 -2.75 -8.11
CA TYR A 363 -15.31 -3.23 -6.77
C TYR A 363 -16.78 -3.61 -6.67
N ALA A 364 -17.10 -4.42 -5.66
CA ALA A 364 -18.47 -4.70 -5.25
C ALA A 364 -18.50 -4.77 -3.71
N GLU A 365 -19.58 -4.27 -3.12
CA GLU A 365 -19.78 -4.32 -1.67
C GLU A 365 -21.24 -4.60 -1.34
N SER A 366 -21.48 -5.23 -0.18
CA SER A 366 -22.82 -5.42 0.35
C SER A 366 -22.79 -5.52 1.87
N SER A 367 -23.77 -4.91 2.54
CA SER A 367 -24.02 -5.06 3.99
C SER A 367 -25.09 -6.12 4.29
N GLN A 368 -25.51 -6.87 3.27
CA GLN A 368 -26.63 -7.82 3.35
C GLN A 368 -26.17 -9.27 3.10
N LEU A 369 -24.86 -9.53 3.08
CA LEU A 369 -24.35 -10.88 2.87
C LEU A 369 -24.76 -11.78 4.05
N GLN A 370 -25.16 -13.01 3.74
CA GLN A 370 -25.44 -14.06 4.72
C GLN A 370 -24.32 -15.09 4.62
N ILE A 371 -23.47 -15.16 5.64
CA ILE A 371 -22.32 -16.08 5.69
C ILE A 371 -22.39 -16.79 7.03
N ASP A 372 -22.45 -18.13 6.99
CA ASP A 372 -22.59 -19.00 8.15
C ASP A 372 -23.81 -18.65 9.06
N GLY A 373 -24.86 -18.10 8.46
CA GLY A 373 -26.08 -17.67 9.18
C GLY A 373 -26.03 -16.26 9.78
N ASP A 374 -24.88 -15.58 9.69
CA ASP A 374 -24.70 -14.21 10.16
C ASP A 374 -24.79 -13.20 9.02
N ARG A 375 -25.39 -12.05 9.30
CA ARG A 375 -25.37 -10.89 8.40
C ARG A 375 -24.01 -10.20 8.48
N ARG A 376 -23.27 -10.21 7.36
CA ARG A 376 -21.92 -9.65 7.25
C ARG A 376 -21.84 -8.55 6.20
N TYR A 377 -20.87 -7.68 6.38
CA TYR A 377 -20.42 -6.77 5.35
C TYR A 377 -19.34 -7.46 4.53
N GLY A 378 -19.48 -7.46 3.21
CA GLY A 378 -18.45 -7.93 2.28
C GLY A 378 -18.00 -6.81 1.35
N LEU A 379 -16.71 -6.81 1.07
CA LEU A 379 -16.06 -5.93 0.13
C LEU A 379 -15.10 -6.76 -0.71
N VAL A 380 -15.28 -6.71 -2.02
CA VAL A 380 -14.30 -7.20 -2.97
C VAL A 380 -13.89 -6.06 -3.88
N PHE A 381 -12.60 -5.87 -4.10
CA PHE A 381 -12.13 -5.05 -5.21
C PHE A 381 -10.99 -5.73 -5.94
N VAL A 382 -10.96 -5.46 -7.24
CA VAL A 382 -9.92 -5.90 -8.16
C VAL A 382 -9.22 -4.67 -8.71
N ALA A 383 -7.90 -4.73 -8.76
CA ALA A 383 -7.09 -3.66 -9.31
C ALA A 383 -5.96 -4.24 -10.15
N TYR A 384 -5.63 -3.56 -11.25
CA TYR A 384 -4.51 -3.91 -12.12
C TYR A 384 -3.49 -2.78 -12.08
N TRP A 385 -2.21 -3.13 -12.01
CA TRP A 385 -1.12 -2.15 -11.96
C TRP A 385 0.07 -2.60 -12.80
N ARG A 386 1.03 -1.70 -12.95
CA ARG A 386 2.24 -1.93 -13.73
C ARG A 386 3.36 -2.51 -12.86
N GLY A 387 3.92 -3.63 -13.27
CA GLY A 387 5.12 -4.20 -12.69
C GLY A 387 6.32 -3.28 -12.89
N ALA A 388 7.10 -3.09 -11.84
CA ALA A 388 8.28 -2.22 -11.88
C ALA A 388 9.33 -2.69 -12.90
N SER A 389 9.42 -3.99 -13.19
CA SER A 389 10.38 -4.57 -14.12
C SER A 389 9.97 -4.45 -15.59
N THR A 390 8.68 -4.44 -15.89
CA THR A 390 8.17 -4.47 -17.27
C THR A 390 7.64 -3.12 -17.74
N GLY A 391 7.20 -2.26 -16.81
CA GLY A 391 6.45 -1.04 -17.13
C GLY A 391 5.10 -1.29 -17.79
N GLN A 392 4.69 -2.55 -17.92
CA GLN A 392 3.43 -2.97 -18.51
C GLN A 392 2.43 -3.31 -17.41
N LEU A 393 1.14 -3.18 -17.72
CA LEU A 393 0.08 -3.60 -16.81
C LEU A 393 0.08 -5.13 -16.77
N ASP A 394 0.67 -5.74 -15.74
CA ASP A 394 0.99 -7.17 -15.73
C ASP A 394 0.65 -7.87 -14.41
N HIS A 395 0.05 -7.15 -13.47
CA HIS A 395 -0.39 -7.71 -12.19
C HIS A 395 -1.86 -7.38 -11.91
N GLN A 396 -2.52 -8.30 -11.20
CA GLN A 396 -3.84 -8.12 -10.63
C GLN A 396 -3.81 -8.37 -9.12
N LEU A 397 -4.49 -7.51 -8.38
CA LEU A 397 -4.76 -7.63 -6.95
C LEU A 397 -6.24 -7.94 -6.83
N VAL A 398 -6.58 -8.94 -6.01
CA VAL A 398 -7.92 -9.16 -5.51
C VAL A 398 -7.88 -9.02 -4.01
N PHE A 399 -8.67 -8.10 -3.47
CA PHE A 399 -8.91 -7.95 -2.05
C PHE A 399 -10.35 -8.34 -1.79
N ARG A 400 -10.58 -9.51 -1.21
CA ARG A 400 -11.90 -10.08 -0.94
C ARG A 400 -12.05 -10.31 0.55
N MET A 401 -12.76 -9.42 1.23
CA MET A 401 -12.86 -9.40 2.67
C MET A 401 -14.31 -9.43 3.15
N THR A 402 -14.50 -10.00 4.34
CA THR A 402 -15.76 -9.96 5.07
C THR A 402 -15.53 -9.47 6.49
N ALA A 403 -16.56 -8.88 7.08
CA ALA A 403 -16.52 -8.38 8.44
C ALA A 403 -17.92 -8.40 9.06
N PRO A 404 -18.03 -8.37 10.39
CA PRO A 404 -19.21 -7.83 11.05
C PRO A 404 -19.59 -6.45 10.49
N ILE A 405 -20.87 -6.07 10.55
CA ILE A 405 -21.38 -4.84 9.91
C ILE A 405 -20.68 -3.57 10.43
N ASP A 406 -20.37 -3.51 11.72
CA ASP A 406 -19.61 -2.44 12.38
C ASP A 406 -18.13 -2.41 11.96
N GLY A 407 -17.62 -3.51 11.39
CA GLY A 407 -16.27 -3.62 10.86
C GLY A 407 -16.07 -3.07 9.44
N ALA A 408 -17.13 -2.64 8.75
CA ALA A 408 -17.06 -2.17 7.36
C ALA A 408 -16.05 -1.02 7.15
N GLY A 409 -15.99 -0.09 8.10
CA GLY A 409 -15.05 1.04 8.06
C GLY A 409 -13.58 0.60 8.05
N ARG A 410 -13.24 -0.48 8.77
CA ARG A 410 -11.87 -1.02 8.80
C ARG A 410 -11.47 -1.60 7.44
N LEU A 411 -12.35 -2.36 6.79
CA LEU A 411 -12.09 -2.90 5.45
C LEU A 411 -11.94 -1.79 4.40
N ARG A 412 -12.80 -0.78 4.45
CA ARG A 412 -12.75 0.37 3.53
C ARG A 412 -11.46 1.19 3.67
N ARG A 413 -10.92 1.33 4.89
CA ARG A 413 -9.60 1.97 5.11
C ARG A 413 -8.47 1.24 4.40
N VAL A 414 -8.43 -0.09 4.53
CA VAL A 414 -7.43 -0.93 3.86
C VAL A 414 -7.60 -0.86 2.34
N ALA A 415 -8.83 -0.94 1.84
CA ALA A 415 -9.11 -0.83 0.41
C ALA A 415 -8.69 0.54 -0.16
N ASN A 416 -8.96 1.63 0.56
CA ASN A 416 -8.47 2.97 0.19
C ASN A 416 -6.95 3.02 0.10
N TYR A 417 -6.26 2.50 1.13
CA TYR A 417 -4.80 2.45 1.12
C TYR A 417 -4.24 1.67 -0.08
N LEU A 418 -4.76 0.47 -0.32
CA LEU A 418 -4.32 -0.39 -1.42
C LEU A 418 -4.57 0.27 -2.78
N ARG A 419 -5.76 0.88 -2.97
CA ARG A 419 -6.06 1.63 -4.20
C ARG A 419 -5.08 2.77 -4.40
N ASP A 420 -4.83 3.56 -3.37
CA ASP A 420 -3.92 4.70 -3.47
C ASP A 420 -2.54 4.19 -3.89
N VAL A 421 -1.98 3.19 -3.21
CA VAL A 421 -0.64 2.65 -3.52
C VAL A 421 -0.55 2.00 -4.90
N LEU A 422 -1.62 1.38 -5.40
CA LEU A 422 -1.62 0.70 -6.71
C LEU A 422 -1.79 1.63 -7.91
N LEU A 423 -2.38 2.82 -7.69
CA LEU A 423 -2.65 3.79 -8.75
C LEU A 423 -1.54 4.83 -8.92
N PHE A 424 -0.56 4.85 -8.01
CA PHE A 424 0.69 5.62 -8.13
C PHE A 424 1.84 4.69 -8.51
#